data_AF-A0AAN6G7N7-F1
#
_entry.id   AF-A0AAN6G7N7-F1
#
_cell.length_a   1.000
_cell.length_b   1.000
_cell.length_c   1.000
_cell.angle_alpha   90.00
_cell.angle_beta   90.00
_cell.angle_gamma   90.00
#
_symmetry.space_group_name_H-M   'P 1'
#
loop_
_entity.id
_entity.type
_entity.pdbx_description
1 polymer ?
#
loop_
_entity_poly.entity_id
_entity_poly.type
_entity_poly.pdbx_seq_one_letter_code
_entity_poly.pdbx_strand_id
1 'polypeptide(L)'
;RTHQFAVYVVWSLGAWAVNVFGSMLLDPLNRFSICWSLIGALIICVTCLARASEGPSRFQSGRFVFRQLINQTGWPDGVAWMLGLLQSTFGLTATDGVSHMSEEMPRPNVNVPRAMLLAVASGASTSFVVLVILLFVLNDFNQVIKAGSGPLLQIIYQATRSEAASVSLLMFPLRE
;
A
#
# COMPACT_ATOMS: atom_id res chain seq x y z
N ARG A 1 10.52 11.58 -21.21
CA ARG A 1 11.01 10.18 -21.32
C ARG A 1 12.47 10.04 -20.91
N THR A 2 13.43 10.79 -21.49
CA THR A 2 14.86 10.69 -21.11
C THR A 2 15.16 11.12 -19.67
N HIS A 3 14.47 12.15 -19.15
CA HIS A 3 14.62 12.58 -17.76
C HIS A 3 14.16 11.52 -16.74
N GLN A 4 13.03 10.86 -17.01
CA GLN A 4 12.53 9.76 -16.17
C GLN A 4 13.53 8.60 -16.15
N PHE A 5 14.04 8.22 -17.33
CA PHE A 5 15.05 7.17 -17.44
C PHE A 5 16.34 7.52 -16.66
N ALA A 6 16.82 8.75 -16.76
CA ALA A 6 18.00 9.20 -16.02
C ALA A 6 17.80 9.11 -14.49
N VAL A 7 16.63 9.50 -13.99
CA VAL A 7 16.28 9.37 -12.56
C VAL A 7 16.32 7.90 -12.12
N TYR A 8 15.73 6.99 -12.91
CA TYR A 8 15.77 5.55 -12.62
C TYR A 8 17.20 5.00 -12.58
N VAL A 9 18.06 5.42 -13.52
CA VAL A 9 19.46 4.97 -13.56
C VAL A 9 20.22 5.47 -12.34
N VAL A 10 20.08 6.74 -11.98
CA VAL A 10 20.73 7.32 -10.77
C VAL A 10 20.27 6.61 -9.51
N TRP A 11 18.96 6.37 -9.37
CA TRP A 11 18.42 5.65 -8.22
C TRP A 11 18.96 4.22 -8.12
N SER A 12 18.99 3.50 -9.26
CA SER A 12 19.48 2.12 -9.32
C SER A 12 20.97 2.03 -8.98
N LEU A 13 21.78 2.97 -9.46
CA LEU A 13 23.21 3.04 -9.13
C LEU A 13 23.44 3.37 -7.65
N GLY A 14 22.61 4.24 -7.06
CA GLY A 14 22.63 4.53 -5.63
C GLY A 14 22.27 3.30 -4.78
N ALA A 15 21.19 2.60 -5.14
CA ALA A 15 20.78 1.37 -4.47
C ALA A 15 21.84 0.27 -4.58
N TRP A 16 22.49 0.15 -5.74
CA TRP A 16 23.61 -0.77 -5.94
C TRP A 16 24.79 -0.42 -5.02
N ALA A 17 25.17 0.85 -4.94
CA ALA A 17 26.28 1.29 -4.08
C ALA A 17 25.99 1.01 -2.60
N VAL A 18 24.76 1.25 -2.12
CA VAL A 18 24.37 0.93 -0.74
C VAL A 18 24.43 -0.59 -0.48
N ASN A 19 24.01 -1.43 -1.44
CA ASN A 19 24.11 -2.88 -1.27
C ASN A 19 25.57 -3.37 -1.22
N VAL A 20 26.46 -2.79 -2.03
CA VAL A 20 27.88 -3.21 -2.08
C VAL A 20 28.68 -2.71 -0.87
N PHE A 21 28.51 -1.44 -0.49
CA PHE A 21 29.34 -0.79 0.53
C PHE A 21 28.69 -0.70 1.91
N GLY A 22 27.37 -0.90 2.00
CA GLY A 22 26.56 -0.61 3.18
C GLY A 22 25.78 -1.79 3.71
N SER A 23 26.29 -3.02 3.58
CA SER A 23 25.58 -4.24 4.06
C SER A 23 25.24 -4.17 5.56
N MET A 24 26.07 -3.52 6.38
CA MET A 24 25.79 -3.30 7.81
C MET A 24 24.66 -2.29 8.07
N LEU A 25 24.31 -1.45 7.09
CA LEU A 25 23.24 -0.44 7.20
C LEU A 25 21.87 -1.00 6.80
N LEU A 26 21.83 -2.14 6.10
CA LEU A 26 20.59 -2.74 5.59
C LEU A 26 19.65 -3.19 6.71
N ASP A 27 20.18 -3.82 7.76
CA ASP A 27 19.38 -4.30 8.89
C ASP A 27 18.66 -3.18 9.67
N PRO A 28 19.33 -2.10 10.12
CA PRO A 28 18.65 -1.00 10.79
C PRO A 28 17.70 -0.24 9.85
N LEU A 29 18.05 -0.09 8.56
CA LEU A 29 17.16 0.53 7.58
C LEU A 29 15.88 -0.29 7.39
N ASN A 30 15.98 -1.61 7.25
CA ASN A 30 14.81 -2.48 7.07
C ASN A 30 13.86 -2.40 8.30
N ARG A 31 14.41 -2.43 9.52
CA ARG A 31 13.63 -2.25 10.75
C ARG A 31 12.96 -0.87 10.81
N PHE A 32 13.68 0.17 10.41
CA PHE A 32 13.14 1.53 10.32
C PHE A 32 12.01 1.60 9.28
N SER A 33 12.19 1.04 8.09
CA SER A 33 11.20 1.04 7.01
C SER A 33 9.89 0.35 7.41
N ILE A 34 9.96 -0.78 8.11
CA ILE A 34 8.75 -1.45 8.63
C ILE A 34 8.02 -0.52 9.62
N CYS A 35 8.74 0.03 10.60
CA CYS A 35 8.15 0.94 11.59
C CYS A 35 7.55 2.19 10.94
N TRP A 36 8.28 2.82 10.03
CA TRP A 36 7.86 3.99 9.28
C TRP A 36 6.59 3.72 8.47
N SER A 37 6.53 2.57 7.79
CA SER A 37 5.36 2.19 6.99
C SER A 37 4.10 1.97 7.84
N LEU A 38 4.24 1.36 9.02
CA LEU A 38 3.12 1.14 9.94
C LEU A 38 2.62 2.46 10.54
N ILE A 39 3.55 3.34 10.93
CA ILE A 39 3.21 4.68 11.43
C ILE A 39 2.53 5.51 10.33
N GLY A 40 3.05 5.47 9.11
CA GLY A 40 2.43 6.17 7.97
C GLY A 40 1.03 5.67 7.65
N ALA A 41 0.82 4.36 7.67
CA ALA A 41 -0.51 3.76 7.51
C ALA A 41 -1.48 4.22 8.62
N LEU A 42 -1.02 4.26 9.87
CA LEU A 42 -1.80 4.75 11.00
C LEU A 42 -2.17 6.23 10.84
N ILE A 43 -1.20 7.08 10.47
CA ILE A 43 -1.41 8.52 10.27
C ILE A 43 -2.44 8.75 9.16
N ILE A 44 -2.30 8.08 8.01
CA ILE A 44 -3.29 8.18 6.92
C ILE A 44 -4.68 7.81 7.41
N CYS A 45 -4.81 6.68 8.13
CA CYS A 45 -6.10 6.24 8.65
C CYS A 45 -6.71 7.28 9.59
N VAL A 46 -5.96 7.72 10.60
CA VAL A 46 -6.43 8.68 11.62
C VAL A 46 -6.77 10.01 10.98
N THR A 47 -5.93 10.55 10.10
CA THR A 47 -6.20 11.83 9.42
C THR A 47 -7.40 11.73 8.50
N CYS A 48 -7.53 10.66 7.71
CA CYS A 48 -8.71 10.48 6.85
C CYS A 48 -10.00 10.36 7.67
N LEU A 49 -9.99 9.59 8.76
CA LEU A 49 -11.15 9.44 9.66
C LEU A 49 -11.52 10.75 10.36
N ALA A 50 -10.54 11.46 10.92
CA ALA A 50 -10.76 12.72 11.63
C ALA A 50 -11.35 13.79 10.70
N ARG A 51 -10.77 13.96 9.50
CA ARG A 51 -11.22 14.98 8.54
C ARG A 51 -12.53 14.62 7.87
N ALA A 52 -12.79 13.32 7.65
CA ALA A 52 -14.08 12.85 7.19
C ALA A 52 -15.20 13.12 8.22
N SER A 53 -14.91 12.98 9.52
CA SER A 53 -15.87 13.22 10.59
C SER A 53 -16.26 14.69 10.78
N GLU A 54 -15.35 15.62 10.46
CA GLU A 54 -15.58 17.07 10.59
C GLU A 54 -16.30 17.68 9.37
N GLY A 55 -16.32 16.97 8.24
CA GLY A 55 -16.93 17.45 7.00
C GLY A 55 -18.40 17.03 6.81
N PRO A 56 -19.17 17.72 5.94
CA PRO A 56 -20.50 17.27 5.49
C PRO A 56 -20.50 15.94 4.70
N SER A 57 -19.34 15.33 4.47
CA SER A 57 -19.15 14.07 3.78
C SER A 57 -19.48 12.92 4.73
N ARG A 58 -20.71 12.42 4.65
CA ARG A 58 -21.18 11.29 5.45
C ARG A 58 -20.39 10.02 5.06
N PHE A 59 -19.95 9.24 6.06
CA PHE A 59 -19.32 7.94 5.83
C PHE A 59 -20.20 7.06 4.93
N GLN A 60 -19.57 6.28 4.05
CA GLN A 60 -20.29 5.32 3.22
C GLN A 60 -20.99 4.26 4.06
N SER A 61 -22.10 3.75 3.53
CA SER A 61 -22.80 2.65 4.19
C SER A 61 -21.97 1.36 4.16
N GLY A 62 -22.04 0.54 5.22
CA GLY A 62 -21.39 -0.77 5.21
C GLY A 62 -21.88 -1.69 4.09
N ARG A 63 -23.10 -1.47 3.56
CA ARG A 63 -23.60 -2.18 2.38
C ARG A 63 -22.80 -1.82 1.12
N PHE A 64 -22.42 -0.56 0.95
CA PHE A 64 -21.56 -0.13 -0.14
C PHE A 64 -20.19 -0.80 -0.04
N VAL A 65 -19.56 -0.74 1.14
CA VAL A 65 -18.19 -1.24 1.35
C VAL A 65 -18.08 -2.77 1.18
N PHE A 66 -19.03 -3.55 1.72
CA PHE A 66 -18.90 -5.01 1.78
C PHE A 66 -19.76 -5.79 0.80
N ARG A 67 -20.81 -5.18 0.21
CA ARG A 67 -21.78 -5.90 -0.63
C ARG A 67 -21.92 -5.36 -2.04
N GLN A 68 -21.45 -4.14 -2.31
CA GLN A 68 -21.62 -3.54 -3.62
C GLN A 68 -20.37 -3.75 -4.48
N LEU A 69 -20.52 -4.56 -5.54
CA LEU A 69 -19.52 -4.69 -6.58
C LEU A 69 -19.87 -3.72 -7.72
N ILE A 70 -18.97 -2.81 -8.05
CA ILE A 70 -19.15 -1.88 -9.17
C ILE A 70 -18.23 -2.31 -10.31
N ASN A 71 -18.82 -2.82 -11.39
CA ASN A 71 -18.09 -3.31 -12.53
C ASN A 71 -18.19 -2.33 -13.71
N GLN A 72 -17.07 -1.72 -14.08
CA GLN A 72 -16.94 -0.84 -15.25
C GLN A 72 -15.98 -1.42 -16.31
N THR A 73 -15.59 -2.68 -16.18
CA THR A 73 -14.57 -3.32 -17.02
C THR A 73 -15.13 -3.86 -18.34
N GLY A 74 -16.45 -4.06 -18.42
CA GLY A 74 -17.12 -4.72 -19.55
C GLY A 74 -17.09 -6.25 -19.51
N TRP A 75 -16.39 -6.85 -18.53
CA TRP A 75 -16.33 -8.29 -18.31
C TRP A 75 -17.44 -8.77 -17.35
N PRO A 76 -17.77 -10.07 -17.30
CA PRO A 76 -18.64 -10.61 -16.26
C PRO A 76 -18.10 -10.33 -14.86
N ASP A 77 -18.98 -10.14 -13.89
CA ASP A 77 -18.64 -9.75 -12.51
C ASP A 77 -17.60 -10.66 -11.84
N GLY A 78 -17.65 -11.97 -12.11
CA GLY A 78 -16.66 -12.92 -11.60
C GLY A 78 -15.25 -12.64 -12.10
N VAL A 79 -15.09 -12.28 -13.38
CA VAL A 79 -13.79 -11.94 -13.97
C VAL A 79 -13.32 -10.59 -13.43
N ALA A 80 -14.20 -9.59 -13.33
CA ALA A 80 -13.87 -8.30 -12.73
C ALA A 80 -13.39 -8.43 -11.28
N TRP A 81 -14.00 -9.34 -10.51
CA TRP A 81 -13.57 -9.66 -9.16
C TRP A 81 -12.17 -10.29 -9.13
N MET A 82 -11.87 -11.25 -10.02
CA MET A 82 -10.54 -11.85 -10.14
C MET A 82 -9.47 -10.82 -10.55
N LEU A 83 -9.82 -9.86 -11.42
CA LEU A 83 -8.92 -8.76 -11.79
C LEU A 83 -8.56 -7.88 -10.58
N GLY A 84 -9.51 -7.66 -9.66
CA GLY A 84 -9.25 -6.96 -8.40
C GLY A 84 -8.27 -7.70 -7.49
N LEU A 85 -8.28 -9.04 -7.51
CA LEU A 85 -7.35 -9.86 -6.72
C LEU A 85 -5.93 -9.92 -7.30
N LEU A 86 -5.76 -9.60 -8.59
CA LEU A 86 -4.47 -9.67 -9.26
C LEU A 86 -3.40 -8.84 -8.53
N GLN A 87 -3.75 -7.62 -8.11
CA GLN A 87 -2.83 -6.72 -7.41
C GLN A 87 -2.34 -7.31 -6.07
N SER A 88 -3.19 -8.11 -5.40
CA SER A 88 -2.82 -8.76 -4.14
C SER A 88 -1.73 -9.82 -4.31
N THR A 89 -1.57 -10.37 -5.53
CA THR A 89 -0.58 -11.41 -5.82
C THR A 89 0.85 -10.86 -5.74
N PHE A 90 1.06 -9.59 -6.09
CA PHE A 90 2.38 -8.95 -5.98
C PHE A 90 2.92 -8.91 -4.55
N GLY A 91 2.04 -8.95 -3.54
CA GLY A 91 2.44 -9.05 -2.13
C GLY A 91 3.08 -10.39 -1.76
N LEU A 92 2.86 -11.44 -2.56
CA LEU A 92 3.40 -12.79 -2.31
C LEU A 92 4.77 -13.03 -2.95
N THR A 93 5.17 -12.18 -3.91
CA THR A 93 6.44 -12.31 -4.65
C THR A 93 7.67 -12.23 -3.74
N ALA A 94 7.57 -11.57 -2.58
CA ALA A 94 8.69 -11.41 -1.65
C ALA A 94 9.05 -12.69 -0.86
N THR A 95 8.28 -13.78 -1.01
CA THR A 95 8.51 -15.02 -0.25
C THR A 95 9.79 -15.76 -0.67
N ASP A 96 10.21 -15.62 -1.92
CA ASP A 96 11.41 -16.28 -2.45
C ASP A 96 12.71 -15.88 -1.71
N GLY A 97 12.82 -14.61 -1.30
CA GLY A 97 13.97 -14.11 -0.54
C GLY A 97 14.18 -14.83 0.79
N VAL A 98 13.10 -15.23 1.46
CA VAL A 98 13.18 -15.97 2.74
C VAL A 98 13.74 -17.37 2.54
N SER A 99 13.48 -17.99 1.37
CA SER A 99 14.03 -19.31 1.03
C SER A 99 15.55 -19.24 0.88
N HIS A 100 16.07 -18.18 0.25
CA HIS A 100 17.51 -17.96 0.11
C HIS A 100 18.22 -17.68 1.44
N MET A 101 17.53 -17.09 2.41
CA MET A 101 18.07 -16.84 3.76
C MET A 101 17.86 -18.02 4.72
N SER A 102 17.37 -19.16 4.24
CA SER A 102 17.05 -20.31 5.10
C SER A 102 18.28 -20.94 5.76
N GLU A 103 19.46 -20.84 5.13
CA GLU A 103 20.73 -21.37 5.67
C GLU A 103 21.20 -20.62 6.93
N GLU A 104 20.82 -19.34 7.06
CA GLU A 104 21.20 -18.48 8.19
C GLU A 104 20.18 -18.52 9.34
N MET A 105 19.02 -19.17 9.13
CA MET A 105 17.96 -19.22 10.12
C MET A 105 18.15 -20.40 11.09
N PRO A 106 18.01 -20.17 12.41
CA PRO A 106 17.95 -21.28 13.36
C PRO A 106 16.66 -22.09 13.09
N ARG A 107 16.76 -23.42 12.93
CA ARG A 107 15.61 -24.33 12.66
C ARG A 107 14.78 -23.92 11.43
N PRO A 108 15.34 -23.97 10.22
CA PRO A 108 14.68 -23.48 9.01
C PRO A 108 13.39 -24.24 8.67
N ASN A 109 13.33 -25.54 8.96
CA ASN A 109 12.15 -26.38 8.74
C ASN A 109 10.86 -25.88 9.43
N VAL A 110 10.99 -25.12 10.51
CA VAL A 110 9.85 -24.55 11.25
C VAL A 110 9.79 -23.03 11.09
N ASN A 111 10.93 -22.35 11.10
CA ASN A 111 10.95 -20.89 11.15
C ASN A 111 10.77 -20.24 9.76
N VAL A 112 11.23 -20.85 8.67
CA VAL A 112 11.00 -20.37 7.30
C VAL A 112 9.49 -20.31 6.97
N PRO A 113 8.72 -21.41 7.09
CA PRO A 113 7.29 -21.36 6.78
C PRO A 113 6.51 -20.44 7.72
N ARG A 114 6.90 -20.34 9.00
CA ARG A 114 6.30 -19.38 9.94
C ARG A 114 6.57 -17.94 9.55
N ALA A 115 7.81 -17.61 9.18
CA ALA A 115 8.18 -16.26 8.76
C ALA A 115 7.40 -15.82 7.51
N MET A 116 7.29 -16.70 6.51
CA MET A 116 6.48 -16.45 5.30
C MET A 116 5.01 -16.17 5.64
N LEU A 117 4.38 -17.03 6.47
CA LEU A 117 2.99 -16.86 6.86
C LEU A 117 2.76 -15.59 7.67
N LEU A 118 3.63 -15.27 8.63
CA LEU A 118 3.52 -14.06 9.46
C LEU A 118 3.70 -12.79 8.63
N ALA A 119 4.64 -12.78 7.68
CA ALA A 119 4.84 -11.63 6.80
C ALA A 119 3.58 -11.37 5.95
N VAL A 120 3.04 -12.40 5.30
CA VAL A 120 1.81 -12.29 4.50
C VAL A 120 0.62 -11.88 5.37
N ALA A 121 0.43 -12.51 6.53
CA ALA A 121 -0.68 -12.20 7.43
C ALA A 121 -0.64 -10.76 7.93
N SER A 122 0.53 -10.28 8.36
CA SER A 122 0.72 -8.89 8.85
C SER A 122 0.52 -7.84 7.76
N GLY A 123 1.00 -8.11 6.54
CA GLY A 123 0.79 -7.24 5.39
C GLY A 123 -0.68 -7.19 4.99
N ALA A 124 -1.31 -8.36 4.84
CA ALA A 124 -2.73 -8.47 4.49
C ALA A 124 -3.62 -7.80 5.54
N SER A 125 -3.37 -8.01 6.84
CA SER A 125 -4.17 -7.40 7.90
C SER A 125 -4.08 -5.87 7.88
N THR A 126 -2.87 -5.34 7.72
CA THR A 126 -2.65 -3.88 7.72
C THR A 126 -3.27 -3.24 6.49
N SER A 127 -3.02 -3.81 5.30
CA SER A 127 -3.60 -3.33 4.05
C SER A 127 -5.13 -3.44 4.03
N PHE A 128 -5.70 -4.50 4.60
CA PHE A 128 -7.15 -4.66 4.70
C PHE A 128 -7.79 -3.56 5.55
N VAL A 129 -7.21 -3.24 6.72
CA VAL A 129 -7.71 -2.17 7.58
C VAL A 129 -7.67 -0.81 6.87
N VAL A 130 -6.53 -0.48 6.25
CA VAL A 130 -6.38 0.78 5.49
C VAL A 130 -7.39 0.85 4.35
N LEU A 131 -7.56 -0.23 3.59
CA LEU A 131 -8.50 -0.31 2.47
C LEU A 131 -9.95 -0.07 2.93
N VAL A 132 -10.37 -0.73 4.01
CA VAL A 132 -11.72 -0.57 4.56
C VAL A 132 -11.95 0.88 4.98
N ILE A 133 -11.00 1.51 5.67
CA ILE A 133 -11.11 2.91 6.10
C ILE A 133 -11.22 3.85 4.89
N LEU A 134 -10.39 3.67 3.87
CA LEU A 134 -10.44 4.47 2.65
C LEU A 134 -11.79 4.33 1.92
N LEU A 135 -12.35 3.13 1.87
CA LEU A 135 -13.68 2.89 1.27
C LEU A 135 -14.82 3.54 2.08
N PHE A 136 -14.71 3.61 3.41
CA PHE A 136 -15.69 4.31 4.24
C PHE A 136 -15.64 5.83 4.06
N VAL A 137 -14.46 6.38 3.76
CA VAL A 137 -14.25 7.82 3.59
C VAL A 137 -14.53 8.28 2.14
N LEU A 138 -14.48 7.37 1.16
CA LEU A 138 -14.79 7.63 -0.24
C LEU A 138 -16.19 8.21 -0.41
N ASN A 139 -16.33 9.36 -1.08
CA ASN A 139 -17.64 9.99 -1.29
C ASN A 139 -18.18 9.75 -2.70
N ASP A 140 -17.38 10.09 -3.72
CA ASP A 140 -17.77 10.00 -5.12
C ASP A 140 -16.84 9.04 -5.88
N PHE A 141 -17.34 7.83 -6.12
CA PHE A 141 -16.63 6.79 -6.85
C PHE A 141 -16.33 7.16 -8.31
N ASN A 142 -17.24 7.87 -8.99
CA ASN A 142 -17.07 8.24 -10.39
C ASN A 142 -15.94 9.27 -10.55
N GLN A 143 -15.78 10.17 -9.58
CA GLN A 143 -14.65 11.09 -9.56
C GLN A 143 -13.32 10.36 -9.32
N VAL A 144 -13.30 9.32 -8.47
CA VAL A 144 -12.08 8.53 -8.21
C VAL A 144 -11.58 7.81 -9.46
N ILE A 145 -12.49 7.22 -10.25
CA ILE A 145 -12.10 6.52 -11.50
C ILE A 145 -11.65 7.50 -12.58
N LYS A 146 -12.27 8.68 -12.66
CA LYS A 146 -11.94 9.68 -13.69
C LYS A 146 -10.72 10.54 -13.33
N ALA A 147 -10.25 10.47 -12.09
CA ALA A 147 -9.12 11.28 -11.64
C ALA A 147 -7.81 10.82 -12.29
N GLY A 148 -7.21 11.68 -13.11
CA GLY A 148 -5.89 11.44 -13.71
C GLY A 148 -4.73 11.40 -12.70
N SER A 149 -4.96 11.87 -11.48
CA SER A 149 -3.99 11.89 -10.37
C SER A 149 -3.85 10.55 -9.63
N GLY A 150 -4.70 9.57 -9.95
CA GLY A 150 -4.71 8.25 -9.32
C GLY A 150 -5.75 8.12 -8.20
N PRO A 151 -6.29 6.91 -8.00
CA PRO A 151 -7.47 6.71 -7.15
C PRO A 151 -7.19 6.98 -5.67
N LEU A 152 -6.01 6.63 -5.16
CA LEU A 152 -5.64 6.84 -3.76
C LEU A 152 -5.60 8.33 -3.40
N LEU A 153 -4.92 9.13 -4.22
CA LEU A 153 -4.80 10.58 -4.01
C LEU A 153 -6.17 11.25 -4.04
N GLN A 154 -7.05 10.82 -4.96
CA GLN A 154 -8.41 11.37 -5.04
C GLN A 154 -9.25 11.01 -3.81
N ILE A 155 -9.13 9.80 -3.28
CA ILE A 155 -9.87 9.40 -2.05
C ILE A 155 -9.39 10.23 -0.86
N ILE A 156 -8.08 10.38 -0.69
CA ILE A 156 -7.51 11.22 0.38
C ILE A 156 -7.93 12.68 0.18
N TYR A 157 -7.98 13.18 -1.05
CA TYR A 157 -8.46 14.52 -1.33
C TYR A 157 -9.94 14.70 -0.97
N GLN A 158 -10.80 13.73 -1.29
CA GLN A 158 -12.20 13.74 -0.86
C GLN A 158 -12.35 13.77 0.66
N ALA A 159 -11.45 13.09 1.39
CA ALA A 159 -11.40 13.09 2.86
C ALA A 159 -10.95 14.45 3.42
N THR A 160 -9.86 14.99 2.88
CA THR A 160 -9.08 16.06 3.50
C THR A 160 -9.47 17.45 3.00
N ARG A 161 -10.01 17.53 1.78
CA ARG A 161 -10.43 18.75 1.04
C ARG A 161 -9.33 19.80 0.89
N SER A 162 -8.08 19.36 0.94
CA SER A 162 -6.89 20.18 0.80
C SER A 162 -5.87 19.44 -0.05
N GLU A 163 -5.43 20.06 -1.14
CA GLU A 163 -4.43 19.48 -2.04
C GLU A 163 -3.11 19.27 -1.31
N ALA A 164 -2.65 20.27 -0.56
CA ALA A 164 -1.41 20.20 0.21
C ALA A 164 -1.43 19.05 1.22
N ALA A 165 -2.50 18.93 2.00
CA ALA A 165 -2.61 17.85 2.98
C ALA A 165 -2.67 16.46 2.32
N SER A 166 -3.34 16.35 1.16
CA SER A 166 -3.47 15.08 0.45
C SER A 166 -2.14 14.63 -0.14
N VAL A 167 -1.38 15.55 -0.73
CA VAL A 167 -0.03 15.27 -1.25
C VAL A 167 0.92 14.94 -0.10
N SER A 168 0.89 15.69 1.02
CA SER A 168 1.73 15.40 2.18
C SER A 168 1.43 14.02 2.78
N LEU A 169 0.15 13.64 2.90
CA LEU A 169 -0.24 12.31 3.39
C LEU A 169 0.19 11.19 2.45
N LEU A 170 0.22 11.44 1.13
CA LEU A 170 0.68 10.45 0.16
C LEU A 170 2.21 10.34 0.13
N MET A 171 2.93 11.43 0.36
CA MET A 171 4.40 11.43 0.47
C MET A 171 4.90 10.82 1.79
N PHE A 172 4.08 10.85 2.84
CA PHE A 172 4.47 10.39 4.17
C PHE A 172 4.83 8.89 4.23
N PRO A 173 4.01 7.95 3.72
CA PRO A 173 4.46 6.59 3.49
C PRO A 173 5.33 6.58 2.23
N LEU A 174 6.63 6.83 2.38
CA LEU A 174 7.62 6.51 1.34
C LEU A 174 7.51 5.02 0.99
N ARG A 175 6.73 4.74 -0.05
CA ARG A 175 6.64 3.43 -0.69
C ARG A 175 6.57 3.66 -2.19
N GLU A 176 7.76 3.77 -2.78
CA GLU A 176 8.03 3.53 -4.20
C GLU A 176 8.78 2.20 -4.27
#